data_AF-A0A9E7RUZ7-F1
#
_entry.id   AF-A0A9E7RUZ7-F1
#
_cell.length_a   1.000
_cell.length_b   1.000
_cell.length_c   1.000
_cell.angle_alpha   90.00
_cell.angle_beta   90.00
_cell.angle_gamma   90.00
#
_symmetry.space_group_name_H-M   'P 1'
#
loop_
_entity.id
_entity.type
_entity.pdbx_description
1 polymer ?
#
loop_
_entity_poly.entity_id
_entity_poly.type
_entity_poly.pdbx_seq_one_letter_code
_entity_poly.pdbx_strand_id
1 'polypeptide(L)'
;MSCYIYWDRIRSIASRLEGMDYGIHGMNVEAVIPLLDEIEEIAHDESIDFESAKHILDDPGMNHALRVIRRFYVNLGMKLEIEKAEEVLASEDPWKTLGSFYFYPRYIELLKNEATLGRYREGERIVFIGGGPLPSQGFSWQVSMAWGCRLLKLNPNWRNLQEGS
;
A
#
# COMPACT_ATOMS: atom_id res chain seq x y z
N MET A 1 21.10 21.35 1.07
CA MET A 1 20.24 21.27 -0.12
C MET A 1 18.89 21.87 0.25
N SER A 2 18.27 22.64 -0.64
CA SER A 2 16.98 23.28 -0.35
C SER A 2 15.96 22.17 -0.02
N CYS A 3 15.36 22.21 1.16
CA CYS A 3 14.38 21.24 1.66
C CYS A 3 13.04 21.25 0.90
N TYR A 4 13.01 21.79 -0.32
CA TYR A 4 11.81 22.08 -1.09
C TYR A 4 11.83 21.52 -2.51
N ILE A 5 12.84 20.71 -2.88
CA ILE A 5 13.00 20.19 -4.26
C ILE A 5 11.78 19.41 -4.77
N TYR A 6 11.00 18.81 -3.87
CA TYR A 6 9.85 17.99 -4.22
C TYR A 6 8.51 18.70 -4.14
N TRP A 7 8.43 19.92 -3.60
CA TRP A 7 7.14 20.59 -3.40
C TRP A 7 6.37 20.80 -4.69
N ASP A 8 7.04 21.33 -5.72
CA ASP A 8 6.40 21.57 -7.01
C ASP A 8 6.00 20.26 -7.68
N ARG A 9 6.83 19.22 -7.56
CA ARG A 9 6.53 17.88 -8.08
C ARG A 9 5.33 17.25 -7.37
N ILE A 10 5.30 17.27 -6.04
CA ILE A 10 4.19 16.77 -5.21
C ILE A 10 2.89 17.53 -5.52
N ARG A 11 2.95 18.86 -5.67
CA ARG A 11 1.79 19.68 -6.05
C ARG A 11 1.31 19.38 -7.46
N SER A 12 2.22 19.19 -8.41
CA SER A 12 1.90 18.82 -9.79
C SER A 12 1.19 17.46 -9.85
N ILE A 13 1.72 16.46 -9.14
CA ILE A 13 1.09 15.14 -9.01
C ILE A 13 -0.31 15.28 -8.41
N ALA A 14 -0.46 16.01 -7.30
CA ALA A 14 -1.76 16.20 -6.68
C ALA A 14 -2.77 16.89 -7.61
N SER A 15 -2.36 17.93 -8.33
CA SER A 15 -3.24 18.62 -9.29
C SER A 15 -3.67 17.70 -10.45
N ARG A 16 -2.76 16.84 -10.95
CA ARG A 16 -3.10 15.82 -11.96
C ARG A 16 -4.10 14.80 -11.40
N LEU A 17 -3.90 14.34 -10.17
CA LEU A 17 -4.82 13.42 -9.49
C LEU A 17 -6.21 14.02 -9.31
N GLU A 18 -6.32 15.30 -8.94
CA GLU A 18 -7.62 15.97 -8.79
C GLU A 18 -8.40 16.08 -10.11
N GLY A 19 -7.72 16.08 -11.25
CA GLY A 19 -8.35 16.03 -12.57
C GLY A 19 -8.82 14.63 -13.00
N MET A 20 -8.54 13.60 -12.21
CA MET A 20 -8.85 12.20 -12.54
C MET A 20 -9.89 11.64 -11.56
N ASP A 21 -10.70 10.67 -12.04
CA ASP A 21 -11.48 9.82 -11.15
C ASP A 21 -10.57 8.71 -10.59
N TYR A 22 -10.21 8.82 -9.33
CA TYR A 22 -9.49 7.80 -8.57
C TYR A 22 -10.34 7.20 -7.45
N GLY A 23 -11.67 7.23 -7.59
CA GLY A 23 -12.58 6.44 -6.77
C GLY A 23 -12.39 4.94 -7.04
N ILE A 24 -12.60 4.11 -6.03
CA ILE A 24 -12.38 2.65 -6.11
C ILE A 24 -13.12 2.02 -7.30
N HIS A 25 -14.37 2.44 -7.53
CA HIS A 25 -15.21 1.87 -8.60
C HIS A 25 -14.88 2.39 -10.01
N GLY A 26 -14.46 3.65 -10.14
CA GLY A 26 -14.26 4.33 -11.44
C GLY A 26 -12.81 4.43 -11.91
N MET A 27 -11.83 4.18 -11.03
CA MET A 27 -10.41 4.37 -11.35
C MET A 27 -9.93 3.50 -12.51
N ASN A 28 -9.29 4.11 -13.50
CA ASN A 28 -8.51 3.39 -14.50
C ASN A 28 -7.10 3.14 -13.95
N VAL A 29 -6.82 1.90 -13.54
CA VAL A 29 -5.53 1.50 -12.94
C VAL A 29 -4.36 1.82 -13.88
N GLU A 30 -4.43 1.43 -15.14
CA GLU A 30 -3.36 1.65 -16.13
C GLU A 30 -3.02 3.14 -16.29
N ALA A 31 -4.03 4.01 -16.23
CA ALA A 31 -3.83 5.45 -16.34
C ALA A 31 -3.18 6.08 -15.11
N VAL A 32 -3.29 5.46 -13.93
CA VAL A 32 -2.75 5.98 -12.68
C VAL A 32 -1.45 5.33 -12.22
N ILE A 33 -1.06 4.18 -12.78
CA ILE A 33 0.25 3.56 -12.49
C ILE A 33 1.43 4.53 -12.70
N PRO A 34 1.50 5.33 -13.78
CA PRO A 34 2.60 6.29 -13.93
C PRO A 34 2.65 7.33 -12.80
N LEU A 35 1.49 7.73 -12.26
CA LEU A 35 1.43 8.64 -11.11
C LEU A 35 1.89 7.95 -9.82
N LEU A 36 1.56 6.67 -9.64
CA LEU A 36 2.10 5.87 -8.54
C LEU A 36 3.62 5.79 -8.62
N ASP A 37 4.18 5.46 -9.78
CA ASP A 37 5.64 5.36 -9.97
C ASP A 37 6.34 6.71 -9.66
N GLU A 38 5.76 7.83 -10.07
CA GLU A 38 6.27 9.17 -9.75
C GLU A 38 6.25 9.46 -8.23
N ILE A 39 5.21 9.02 -7.51
CA ILE A 39 5.12 9.16 -6.05
C ILE A 39 6.16 8.28 -5.38
N GLU A 40 6.35 7.07 -5.86
CA GLU A 40 7.27 6.09 -5.29
C GLU A 40 8.73 6.47 -5.51
N GLU A 41 9.06 7.11 -6.62
CA GLU A 41 10.40 7.69 -6.84
C GLU A 41 10.73 8.72 -5.77
N ILE A 42 9.76 9.55 -5.36
CA ILE A 42 9.94 10.54 -4.29
C ILE A 42 10.03 9.84 -2.92
N ALA A 43 9.19 8.83 -2.69
CA ALA A 43 9.14 8.12 -1.41
C ALA A 43 10.38 7.26 -1.14
N HIS A 44 11.05 6.79 -2.19
CA HIS A 44 12.26 5.97 -2.10
C HIS A 44 13.56 6.74 -2.35
N ASP A 45 13.53 8.08 -2.33
CA ASP A 45 14.76 8.87 -2.42
C ASP A 45 15.57 8.75 -1.12
N GLU A 46 16.60 7.88 -1.15
CA GLU A 46 17.52 7.66 -0.03
C GLU A 46 18.41 8.87 0.29
N SER A 47 18.45 9.89 -0.58
CA SER A 47 19.21 11.11 -0.33
C SER A 47 18.55 12.06 0.68
N ILE A 48 17.25 11.84 0.97
CA ILE A 48 16.50 12.62 1.96
C ILE A 48 16.49 11.90 3.31
N ASP A 49 17.06 12.56 4.32
CA ASP A 49 16.97 12.10 5.70
C ASP A 49 15.56 12.31 6.30
N PHE A 50 15.28 11.62 7.41
CA PHE A 50 13.97 11.64 8.06
C PHE A 50 13.50 13.03 8.50
N GLU A 51 14.40 13.89 9.00
CA GLU A 51 14.03 15.25 9.44
C GLU A 51 13.72 16.14 8.23
N SER A 52 14.49 16.00 7.15
CA SER A 52 14.22 16.65 5.87
C SER A 52 12.87 16.20 5.27
N ALA A 53 12.56 14.90 5.30
CA ALA A 53 11.27 14.38 4.87
C ALA A 53 10.12 14.94 5.72
N LYS A 54 10.29 14.97 7.05
CA LYS A 54 9.30 15.55 7.96
C LYS A 54 9.04 17.01 7.68
N HIS A 55 10.07 17.82 7.44
CA HIS A 55 9.91 19.22 7.07
C HIS A 55 9.14 19.41 5.76
N ILE A 56 9.32 18.51 4.79
CA ILE A 56 8.55 18.52 3.54
C ILE A 56 7.08 18.15 3.79
N LEU A 57 6.82 17.15 4.64
CA LEU A 57 5.51 16.54 4.84
C LEU A 57 4.61 17.27 5.85
N ASP A 58 5.21 17.94 6.83
CA ASP A 58 4.47 18.66 7.90
C ASP A 58 4.19 20.13 7.54
N ASP A 59 4.64 20.60 6.37
CA ASP A 59 4.40 21.98 5.96
C ASP A 59 2.91 22.26 5.71
N PRO A 60 2.35 23.33 6.31
CA PRO A 60 0.94 23.67 6.14
C PRO A 60 0.49 23.85 4.68
N GLY A 61 1.38 24.32 3.81
CA GLY A 61 1.14 24.50 2.37
C GLY A 61 1.15 23.20 1.56
N MET A 62 1.62 22.08 2.14
CA MET A 62 1.61 20.76 1.51
C MET A 62 0.44 19.88 1.94
N ASN A 63 -0.24 20.25 3.03
CA ASN A 63 -1.37 19.50 3.59
C ASN A 63 -2.43 19.08 2.56
N HIS A 64 -2.77 19.98 1.62
CA HIS A 64 -3.76 19.67 0.59
C HIS A 64 -3.26 18.59 -0.37
N ALA A 65 -2.09 18.80 -0.98
CA ALA A 65 -1.49 17.86 -1.91
C ALA A 65 -1.28 16.48 -1.28
N LEU A 66 -0.81 16.44 -0.03
CA LEU A 66 -0.60 15.20 0.71
C LEU A 66 -1.90 14.46 1.02
N ARG A 67 -3.00 15.16 1.32
CA ARG A 67 -4.32 14.52 1.48
C ARG A 67 -4.79 13.88 0.18
N VAL A 68 -4.62 14.56 -0.95
CA VAL A 68 -4.99 14.03 -2.27
C VAL A 68 -4.19 12.77 -2.57
N ILE A 69 -2.86 12.82 -2.42
CA ILE A 69 -1.97 11.69 -2.67
C ILE A 69 -2.25 10.52 -1.72
N ARG A 70 -2.46 10.76 -0.42
CA ARG A 70 -2.81 9.71 0.55
C ARG A 70 -4.13 9.03 0.20
N ARG A 71 -5.16 9.81 -0.18
CA ARG A 71 -6.46 9.27 -0.60
C ARG A 71 -6.32 8.44 -1.88
N PHE A 72 -5.55 8.93 -2.84
CA PHE A 72 -5.22 8.19 -4.07
C PHE A 72 -4.55 6.84 -3.74
N TYR A 73 -3.51 6.84 -2.92
CA TYR A 73 -2.77 5.61 -2.57
C TYR A 73 -3.67 4.58 -1.89
N VAL A 74 -4.51 5.00 -0.94
CA VAL A 74 -5.47 4.11 -0.26
C VAL A 74 -6.48 3.52 -1.25
N ASN A 75 -7.06 4.35 -2.12
CA ASN A 75 -8.05 3.89 -3.09
C ASN A 75 -7.45 2.94 -4.13
N LEU A 76 -6.25 3.26 -4.63
CA LEU A 76 -5.55 2.43 -5.62
C LEU A 76 -5.16 1.09 -5.00
N GLY A 77 -4.58 1.10 -3.79
CA GLY A 77 -4.27 -0.11 -3.05
C GLY A 77 -5.52 -0.99 -2.87
N MET A 78 -6.63 -0.40 -2.44
CA MET A 78 -7.88 -1.16 -2.25
C MET A 78 -8.44 -1.72 -3.56
N LYS A 79 -8.36 -0.97 -4.66
CA LYS A 79 -8.79 -1.43 -5.98
C LYS A 79 -7.94 -2.60 -6.48
N LEU A 80 -6.61 -2.44 -6.46
CA LEU A 80 -5.67 -3.49 -6.85
C LEU A 80 -5.86 -4.75 -6.01
N GLU A 81 -6.14 -4.59 -4.72
CA GLU A 81 -6.49 -5.70 -3.84
C GLU A 81 -7.78 -6.40 -4.27
N ILE A 82 -8.88 -5.67 -4.47
CA ILE A 82 -10.16 -6.26 -4.90
C ILE A 82 -10.00 -7.02 -6.22
N GLU A 83 -9.41 -6.38 -7.23
CA GLU A 83 -9.22 -6.98 -8.57
C GLU A 83 -8.35 -8.25 -8.48
N LYS A 84 -7.25 -8.19 -7.73
CA LYS A 84 -6.40 -9.36 -7.54
C LYS A 84 -7.09 -10.46 -6.75
N ALA A 85 -7.96 -10.12 -5.79
CA ALA A 85 -8.68 -11.12 -4.99
C ALA A 85 -9.63 -11.92 -5.86
N GLU A 86 -10.37 -11.23 -6.72
CA GLU A 86 -11.25 -11.85 -7.70
C GLU A 86 -10.47 -12.72 -8.69
N GLU A 87 -9.32 -12.24 -9.18
CA GLU A 87 -8.44 -12.99 -10.08
C GLU A 87 -7.92 -14.28 -9.42
N VAL A 88 -7.46 -14.20 -8.17
CA VAL A 88 -6.97 -15.37 -7.41
C VAL A 88 -8.09 -16.39 -7.18
N LEU A 89 -9.30 -15.93 -6.86
CA LEU A 89 -10.48 -16.81 -6.66
C LEU A 89 -10.90 -17.52 -7.95
N ALA A 90 -10.69 -16.89 -9.11
CA ALA A 90 -11.04 -17.44 -10.42
C ALA A 90 -9.92 -18.26 -11.08
N SER A 91 -8.70 -18.26 -10.52
CA SER A 91 -7.52 -18.84 -11.15
C SER A 91 -7.37 -20.35 -10.92
N GLU A 92 -6.87 -21.04 -11.94
CA GLU A 92 -6.44 -22.45 -11.85
C GLU A 92 -5.16 -22.61 -11.02
N ASP A 93 -4.32 -21.57 -10.96
CA ASP A 93 -3.12 -21.50 -10.12
C ASP A 93 -3.15 -20.22 -9.26
N PRO A 94 -3.83 -20.28 -8.10
CA PRO A 94 -3.99 -19.14 -7.19
C PRO A 94 -2.65 -18.58 -6.70
N TRP A 95 -1.61 -19.41 -6.56
CA TRP A 95 -0.32 -19.01 -6.02
C TRP A 95 0.49 -18.21 -7.03
N LYS A 96 0.53 -18.69 -8.27
CA LYS A 96 1.16 -17.95 -9.37
C LYS A 96 0.46 -16.61 -9.61
N THR A 97 -0.86 -16.61 -9.49
CA THR A 97 -1.70 -15.40 -9.66
C THR A 97 -1.48 -14.40 -8.54
N LEU A 98 -1.36 -14.86 -7.29
CA LEU A 98 -1.00 -14.01 -6.16
C LEU A 98 0.42 -13.45 -6.32
N GLY A 99 1.36 -14.27 -6.80
CA GLY A 99 2.75 -13.85 -7.04
C GLY A 99 2.92 -12.77 -8.12
N SER A 100 1.90 -12.54 -8.97
CA SER A 100 1.89 -11.46 -9.97
C SER A 100 1.31 -10.14 -9.46
N PHE A 101 0.90 -10.08 -8.18
CA PHE A 101 0.42 -8.84 -7.58
C PHE A 101 1.50 -7.76 -7.53
N TYR A 102 1.16 -6.53 -7.93
CA TYR A 102 2.12 -5.44 -8.13
C TYR A 102 3.02 -5.19 -6.91
N PHE A 103 2.45 -5.20 -5.70
CA PHE A 103 3.22 -4.97 -4.46
C PHE A 103 3.86 -6.24 -3.87
N TYR A 104 3.70 -7.41 -4.49
CA TYR A 104 4.09 -8.70 -3.89
C TYR A 104 5.57 -8.76 -3.43
N PRO A 105 6.57 -8.32 -4.22
CA PRO A 105 7.97 -8.38 -3.78
C PRO A 105 8.26 -7.51 -2.55
N ARG A 106 7.69 -6.30 -2.49
CA ARG A 106 7.90 -5.35 -1.39
C ARG A 106 7.34 -5.87 -0.09
N TYR A 107 6.16 -6.46 -0.20
CA TYR A 107 5.56 -7.20 0.88
C TYR A 107 6.61 -8.21 1.41
N ILE A 108 7.16 -9.12 0.59
CA ILE A 108 8.08 -10.17 1.09
C ILE A 108 9.28 -9.57 1.84
N GLU A 109 9.81 -8.44 1.40
CA GLU A 109 10.90 -7.74 2.09
C GLU A 109 10.45 -7.16 3.44
N LEU A 110 9.28 -6.53 3.49
CA LEU A 110 8.70 -6.00 4.72
C LEU A 110 8.54 -7.10 5.79
N LEU A 111 8.05 -8.30 5.41
CA LEU A 111 7.94 -9.42 6.37
C LEU A 111 9.29 -9.86 6.90
N LYS A 112 10.30 -9.94 6.04
CA LYS A 112 11.64 -10.34 6.48
C LYS A 112 12.17 -9.34 7.51
N ASN A 113 11.93 -8.06 7.29
CA ASN A 113 12.31 -7.00 8.21
C ASN A 113 11.53 -7.10 9.53
N GLU A 114 10.21 -7.25 9.48
CA GLU A 114 9.35 -7.39 10.66
C GLU A 114 9.65 -8.67 11.46
N ALA A 115 9.86 -9.80 10.79
CA ALA A 115 10.20 -11.07 11.44
C ALA A 115 11.56 -11.02 12.12
N THR A 116 12.53 -10.32 11.50
CA THR A 116 13.86 -10.12 12.09
C THR A 116 13.78 -9.17 13.30
N LEU A 117 13.06 -8.06 13.15
CA LEU A 117 12.90 -7.05 14.20
C LEU A 117 12.11 -7.60 15.40
N GLY A 118 10.97 -8.25 15.11
CA GLY A 118 10.08 -8.88 16.07
C GLY A 118 10.56 -10.24 16.57
N ARG A 119 11.64 -10.78 15.99
CA ARG A 119 12.26 -12.08 16.34
C ARG A 119 11.25 -13.22 16.36
N TYR A 120 10.49 -13.36 15.27
CA TYR A 120 9.45 -14.38 15.16
C TYR A 120 10.02 -15.78 15.38
N ARG A 121 9.33 -16.57 16.18
CA ARG A 121 9.67 -17.98 16.44
C ARG A 121 8.52 -18.90 16.07
N GLU A 122 8.90 -20.09 15.62
CA GLU A 122 7.96 -21.16 15.34
C GLU A 122 7.04 -21.44 16.54
N GLY A 123 5.74 -21.55 16.26
CA GLY A 123 4.70 -21.75 17.27
C GLY A 123 4.23 -20.49 18.00
N GLU A 124 4.86 -19.32 17.84
CA GLU A 124 4.36 -18.07 18.42
C GLU A 124 3.01 -17.68 17.81
N ARG A 125 2.20 -16.93 18.59
CA ARG A 125 0.91 -16.42 18.12
C ARG A 125 1.04 -14.98 17.68
N ILE A 126 0.69 -14.70 16.43
CA ILE A 126 0.72 -13.36 15.85
C ILE A 126 -0.71 -12.92 15.55
N VAL A 127 -1.07 -11.71 15.95
CA VAL A 127 -2.36 -11.10 15.64
C VAL A 127 -2.14 -10.01 14.61
N PHE A 128 -2.83 -10.11 13.47
CA PHE A 128 -2.81 -9.09 12.43
C PHE A 128 -4.15 -8.35 12.37
N ILE A 129 -4.10 -7.02 12.48
CA ILE A 129 -5.27 -6.13 12.47
C ILE A 129 -5.23 -5.29 11.19
N GLY A 130 -6.32 -5.31 10.40
CA GLY A 130 -6.43 -4.51 9.16
C GLY A 130 -6.22 -5.35 7.90
N GLY A 131 -7.14 -6.27 7.66
CA GLY A 131 -6.92 -7.36 6.73
C GLY A 131 -7.08 -7.11 5.24
N GLY A 132 -7.79 -6.05 4.84
CA GLY A 132 -8.11 -5.74 3.45
C GLY A 132 -9.13 -6.69 2.78
N PRO A 133 -9.64 -6.31 1.58
CA PRO A 133 -10.49 -7.13 0.70
C PRO A 133 -9.74 -8.25 -0.03
N LEU A 134 -8.60 -7.95 -0.66
CA LEU A 134 -7.54 -8.95 -0.69
C LEU A 134 -7.14 -9.03 0.78
N PRO A 135 -6.99 -10.21 1.36
CA PRO A 135 -5.81 -10.39 2.16
C PRO A 135 -4.64 -9.98 1.25
N SER A 136 -4.30 -8.69 1.14
CA SER A 136 -2.93 -8.25 0.81
C SER A 136 -1.92 -8.89 1.75
N GLN A 137 -2.47 -9.63 2.70
CA GLN A 137 -1.95 -10.85 3.21
C GLN A 137 -2.48 -12.22 2.74
N GLY A 138 -2.10 -12.68 1.54
CA GLY A 138 -1.51 -14.03 1.39
C GLY A 138 -0.23 -14.19 2.26
N PHE A 139 0.39 -13.06 2.57
CA PHE A 139 1.43 -12.70 3.54
C PHE A 139 1.30 -13.31 4.95
N SER A 140 0.09 -13.44 5.50
CA SER A 140 -0.12 -13.87 6.88
C SER A 140 0.00 -15.39 7.00
N TRP A 141 -0.44 -16.08 5.93
CA TRP A 141 -0.24 -17.50 5.74
C TRP A 141 1.20 -17.83 5.33
N GLN A 142 1.85 -16.95 4.56
CA GLN A 142 3.29 -17.06 4.29
C GLN A 142 4.13 -16.84 5.55
N VAL A 143 3.73 -15.97 6.48
CA VAL A 143 4.39 -15.89 7.80
C VAL A 143 4.25 -17.21 8.56
N SER A 144 3.03 -17.77 8.57
CA SER A 144 2.78 -19.09 9.14
C SER A 144 3.59 -20.19 8.45
N MET A 145 3.79 -20.16 7.13
CA MET A 145 4.58 -21.18 6.41
C MET A 145 6.09 -20.96 6.51
N ALA A 146 6.56 -19.72 6.47
CA ALA A 146 7.97 -19.38 6.44
C ALA A 146 8.62 -19.38 7.84
N TRP A 147 7.87 -18.99 8.88
CA TRP A 147 8.34 -18.94 10.27
C TRP A 147 7.54 -19.83 11.23
N GLY A 148 6.60 -20.65 10.74
CA GLY A 148 5.87 -21.61 11.58
C GLY A 148 4.96 -20.98 12.65
N CYS A 149 4.60 -19.70 12.50
CA CYS A 149 3.79 -18.97 13.48
C CYS A 149 2.29 -19.29 13.36
N ARG A 150 1.55 -19.26 14.47
CA ARG A 150 0.08 -19.35 14.48
C ARG A 150 -0.54 -17.97 14.34
N LEU A 151 -1.34 -17.78 13.32
CA LEU A 151 -1.89 -16.48 12.99
C LEU A 151 -3.37 -16.35 13.37
N LEU A 152 -3.73 -15.22 13.98
CA LEU A 152 -5.11 -14.74 14.09
C LEU A 152 -5.26 -13.43 13.31
N LYS A 153 -6.24 -13.37 12.40
CA LYS A 153 -6.52 -12.18 11.59
C LYS A 153 -7.83 -11.53 12.04
N LEU A 154 -7.78 -10.23 12.31
CA LEU A 154 -8.95 -9.41 12.64
C LEU A 154 -9.22 -8.47 11.46
N ASN A 155 -10.38 -8.66 10.82
CA ASN A 155 -10.83 -7.80 9.74
C ASN A 155 -12.05 -6.98 10.22
N PRO A 156 -11.89 -5.71 10.62
CA PRO A 156 -13.04 -4.84 10.82
C PRO A 156 -13.80 -4.73 9.49
N ASN A 157 -15.13 -4.75 9.57
CA ASN A 157 -16.01 -5.00 8.43
C ASN A 157 -15.86 -3.92 7.32
N TRP A 158 -14.99 -4.17 6.34
CA TRP A 158 -14.70 -3.21 5.26
C TRP A 158 -15.88 -3.01 4.29
N ARG A 159 -16.83 -3.96 4.25
CA ARG A 159 -18.06 -3.82 3.47
C ARG A 159 -18.91 -2.61 3.91
N ASN A 160 -18.89 -2.27 5.20
CA ASN A 160 -19.62 -1.10 5.72
C ASN A 160 -18.92 0.24 5.40
N LEU A 161 -17.67 0.22 4.92
CA LEU A 161 -16.96 1.43 4.46
C LEU A 161 -17.32 1.79 3.00
N GLN A 162 -18.02 0.91 2.28
CA GLN A 162 -18.47 1.16 0.89
C GLN A 162 -19.84 1.85 0.81
N GLU A 163 -20.66 1.80 1.86
CA GLU A 163 -22.01 2.38 1.88
C GLU A 163 -22.05 3.83 2.42
N GLY A 164 -20.87 4.42 2.69
CA GLY A 164 -20.71 5.76 3.26
C GLY A 164 -19.95 6.72 2.34
N SER A 165 -20.46 6.95 1.14
CA SER A 165 -20.05 8.07 0.27
C SER A 165 -21.22 8.58 -0.56
#